data_AF-A0A961E6Z6-F1
#
_entry.id   AF-A0A961E6Z6-F1
#
_cell.length_a   1.000
_cell.length_b   1.000
_cell.length_c   1.000
_cell.angle_alpha   90.00
_cell.angle_beta   90.00
_cell.angle_gamma   90.00
#
_symmetry.space_group_name_H-M   'P 1'
#
loop_
_entity.id
_entity.type
_entity.pdbx_description
1 polymer ?
#
loop_
_entity_poly.entity_id
_entity_poly.type
_entity_poly.pdbx_seq_one_letter_code
_entity_poly.pdbx_strand_id
1 'polypeptide(L)'
;LSSLPNVRAALTEYMGTPYRGYDRPIFLGQGLLDKDVPAPSALSLYAQMKANNQPVELHVYPDKDHSGTVLASLKDSTPFVARIMR
;
A
#
# COMPACT_ATOMS: atom_id res chain seq x y z
N LEU A 1 0.91 -14.89 25.58
CA LEU A 1 1.19 -14.90 24.13
C LEU A 1 2.63 -15.30 23.84
N SER A 2 3.65 -14.67 24.44
CA SER A 2 5.08 -14.96 24.19
C SER A 2 5.55 -16.39 24.49
N SER A 3 4.79 -17.17 25.26
CA SER A 3 5.07 -18.58 25.56
C SER A 3 4.62 -19.56 24.48
N LEU A 4 3.82 -19.12 23.50
CA LEU A 4 3.35 -19.96 22.42
C LEU A 4 4.43 -20.06 21.32
N PRO A 5 4.80 -21.26 20.87
CA PRO A 5 5.78 -21.42 19.80
C PRO A 5 5.29 -20.72 18.53
N ASN A 6 6.21 -19.98 17.88
CA ASN A 6 5.97 -19.30 16.61
C ASN A 6 4.86 -18.23 16.60
N VAL A 7 4.37 -17.77 17.76
CA VAL A 7 3.22 -16.84 17.85
C VAL A 7 3.42 -15.56 17.03
N ARG A 8 4.64 -15.03 16.96
CA ARG A 8 4.93 -13.80 16.21
C ARG A 8 4.74 -14.01 14.71
N ALA A 9 5.29 -15.09 14.16
CA ALA A 9 5.14 -15.35 12.73
C ALA A 9 3.68 -15.63 12.37
N ALA A 10 2.97 -16.40 13.20
CA ALA A 10 1.54 -16.67 13.00
C ALA A 10 0.70 -15.38 13.04
N LEU A 11 0.99 -14.47 13.97
CA LEU A 11 0.33 -13.16 14.02
C LEU A 11 0.69 -12.28 12.82
N THR A 12 1.95 -12.27 12.38
CA THR A 12 2.35 -11.53 11.17
C THR A 12 1.66 -12.09 9.93
N GLU A 13 1.53 -13.41 9.80
CA GLU A 13 0.85 -14.05 8.69
C GLU A 13 -0.66 -13.78 8.70
N TYR A 14 -1.28 -13.82 9.89
CA TYR A 14 -2.72 -13.62 10.05
C TYR A 14 -3.15 -12.14 9.98
N MET A 15 -2.39 -11.24 10.61
CA MET A 15 -2.76 -9.83 10.77
C MET A 15 -2.03 -8.90 9.79
N GLY A 16 -0.98 -9.37 9.11
CA GLY A 16 -0.19 -8.56 8.21
C GLY A 16 -0.97 -8.18 6.95
N THR A 17 -0.72 -6.98 6.44
CA THR A 17 -1.22 -6.58 5.12
C THR A 17 -0.54 -7.45 4.05
N PRO A 18 -1.31 -8.16 3.20
CA PRO A 18 -0.73 -8.95 2.12
C PRO A 18 0.12 -8.09 1.19
N TYR A 19 1.36 -8.51 0.93
CA TYR A 19 2.29 -7.80 0.06
C TYR A 19 2.69 -8.63 -1.18
N ARG A 20 2.06 -9.79 -1.38
CA ARG A 20 2.35 -10.72 -2.49
C ARG A 20 1.11 -11.51 -2.89
N GLY A 21 1.15 -12.07 -4.11
CA GLY A 21 0.08 -12.91 -4.66
C GLY A 21 -0.94 -12.16 -5.51
N TYR A 22 -0.67 -10.90 -5.87
CA TYR A 22 -1.52 -10.10 -6.74
C TYR A 22 -1.31 -10.51 -8.20
N ASP A 23 -2.40 -10.87 -8.88
CA ASP A 23 -2.45 -11.22 -10.30
C ASP A 23 -2.84 -10.03 -11.20
N ARG A 24 -3.17 -8.88 -10.60
CA ARG A 24 -3.57 -7.64 -11.27
C ARG A 24 -2.72 -6.47 -10.78
N PRO A 25 -2.51 -5.44 -11.62
CA PRO A 25 -1.79 -4.24 -11.22
C PRO A 25 -2.42 -3.54 -10.00
N ILE A 26 -1.58 -2.93 -9.16
CA ILE A 26 -1.98 -2.20 -7.96
C ILE A 26 -1.53 -0.74 -8.06
N PHE A 27 -2.46 0.18 -7.81
CA PHE A 27 -2.17 1.59 -7.57
C PHE A 27 -2.11 1.84 -6.07
N LEU A 28 -1.01 2.41 -5.58
CA LEU A 28 -0.82 2.76 -4.18
C LEU A 28 -0.56 4.27 -4.06
N GLY A 29 -1.50 5.00 -3.47
CA GLY A 29 -1.40 6.44 -3.23
C GLY A 29 -1.17 6.77 -1.76
N GLN A 30 -0.21 7.65 -1.44
CA GLN A 30 0.07 8.07 -0.06
C GLN A 30 0.34 9.58 0.05
N GLY A 31 -0.37 10.26 0.96
CA GLY A 31 -0.08 11.64 1.36
C GLY A 31 1.04 11.69 2.41
N LEU A 32 1.98 12.63 2.29
CA LEU A 32 3.06 12.79 3.29
C LEU A 32 2.64 13.57 4.54
N LEU A 33 1.49 14.25 4.51
CA LEU A 33 0.92 14.93 5.67
C LEU A 33 -0.18 14.10 6.35
N ASP A 34 -0.36 12.84 5.93
CA ASP A 34 -1.32 11.92 6.53
C ASP A 34 -0.92 11.57 7.97
N LYS A 35 -1.81 11.89 8.92
CA LYS A 35 -1.65 11.62 10.36
C LYS A 35 -2.47 10.43 10.83
N ASP A 36 -3.41 9.96 10.02
CA ASP A 36 -4.32 8.87 10.35
C ASP A 36 -3.66 7.54 9.96
N VAL A 37 -3.01 7.51 8.79
CA VAL A 37 -2.21 6.40 8.29
C VAL A 37 -0.82 6.92 7.90
N PRO A 38 0.18 6.80 8.80
CA PRO A 38 1.50 7.36 8.56
C PRO A 38 2.19 6.79 7.32
N ALA A 39 2.82 7.68 6.54
CA ALA A 39 3.52 7.33 5.30
C ALA A 39 4.52 6.15 5.41
N PRO A 40 5.29 5.97 6.50
CA PRO A 40 6.17 4.81 6.64
C PRO A 40 5.45 3.46 6.47
N SER A 41 4.18 3.34 6.87
CA SER A 41 3.41 2.11 6.72
C SER A 41 3.16 1.76 5.26
N ALA A 42 2.68 2.73 4.46
CA ALA A 42 2.45 2.52 3.03
C ALA A 42 3.75 2.32 2.25
N LEU A 43 4.82 3.06 2.60
CA LEU A 43 6.13 2.90 1.96
C LEU A 43 6.78 1.55 2.30
N SER A 44 6.56 1.03 3.51
CA SER A 44 6.98 -0.33 3.88
C SER A 44 6.24 -1.40 3.08
N LEU A 45 4.92 -1.24 2.88
CA LEU A 45 4.13 -2.13 2.02
C LEU A 45 4.65 -2.09 0.57
N TYR A 46 4.86 -0.90 0.01
CA TYR A 46 5.42 -0.74 -1.34
C TYR A 46 6.77 -1.46 -1.48
N ALA A 47 7.68 -1.27 -0.51
CA ALA A 47 8.99 -1.91 -0.54
C ALA A 47 8.87 -3.45 -0.52
N GLN A 48 7.98 -4.00 0.31
CA GLN A 48 7.72 -5.44 0.35
C GLN A 48 7.12 -5.95 -0.98
N MET A 49 6.15 -5.23 -1.56
CA MET A 49 5.54 -5.56 -2.84
C MET A 49 6.57 -5.54 -3.98
N LYS A 50 7.44 -4.52 -4.03
CA LYS A 50 8.54 -4.44 -5.01
C LYS A 50 9.55 -5.58 -4.85
N ALA A 51 9.94 -5.89 -3.62
CA ALA A 51 10.85 -7.01 -3.33
C ALA A 51 10.26 -8.37 -3.73
N ASN A 52 8.93 -8.48 -3.80
CA ASN A 52 8.21 -9.69 -4.20
C ASN A 52 7.68 -9.63 -5.64
N ASN A 53 8.25 -8.77 -6.50
CA ASN A 53 7.89 -8.63 -7.92
C ASN A 53 6.40 -8.39 -8.17
N GLN A 54 5.70 -7.73 -7.24
CA GLN A 54 4.29 -7.40 -7.44
C GLN A 54 4.15 -6.20 -8.40
N PRO A 55 3.08 -6.16 -9.21
CA PRO A 55 2.84 -5.12 -10.20
C PRO A 55 2.28 -3.83 -9.56
N VAL A 56 3.07 -3.17 -8.71
CA VAL A 56 2.65 -1.98 -7.96
C VAL A 56 3.22 -0.67 -8.52
N GLU A 57 2.37 0.33 -8.65
CA GLU A 57 2.69 1.73 -8.96
C GLU A 57 2.47 2.61 -7.71
N LEU A 58 3.52 3.29 -7.24
CA LEU A 58 3.45 4.19 -6.08
C LEU A 58 3.33 5.65 -6.53
N HIS A 59 2.34 6.34 -5.98
CA HIS A 59 2.14 7.78 -6.13
C HIS A 59 2.19 8.46 -4.76
N VAL A 60 3.15 9.36 -4.57
CA VAL A 60 3.33 10.12 -3.33
C VAL A 60 2.85 11.55 -3.54
N TYR A 61 2.01 12.04 -2.62
CA TYR A 61 1.46 13.39 -2.62
C TYR A 61 2.06 14.20 -1.46
N PRO A 62 3.10 15.02 -1.68
CA PRO A 62 3.91 15.60 -0.60
C PRO A 62 3.16 16.55 0.34
N ASP A 63 2.10 17.18 -0.15
CA ASP A 63 1.35 18.26 0.50
C ASP A 63 -0.10 17.87 0.80
N LYS A 64 -0.39 16.57 0.86
CA LYS A 64 -1.74 16.04 1.12
C LYS A 64 -1.78 15.25 2.42
N ASP A 65 -2.86 15.48 3.17
CA ASP A 65 -3.25 14.70 4.34
C ASP A 65 -4.09 13.48 3.92
N HIS A 66 -4.70 12.80 4.90
CA HIS A 66 -5.46 11.58 4.67
C HIS A 66 -6.58 11.77 3.64
N SER A 67 -7.46 12.75 3.88
CA SER A 67 -8.61 13.01 3.01
C SER A 67 -8.22 13.70 1.71
N GLY A 68 -7.25 14.62 1.75
CA GLY A 68 -6.77 15.34 0.58
C GLY A 68 -6.13 14.42 -0.46
N THR A 69 -5.50 13.33 -0.02
CA THR A 69 -4.90 12.33 -0.91
C THR A 69 -5.92 11.67 -1.83
N VAL A 70 -7.14 11.43 -1.34
CA VAL A 70 -8.20 10.73 -2.11
C VAL A 70 -8.50 11.49 -3.40
N LEU A 71 -8.85 12.78 -3.30
CA LEU A 71 -9.19 13.59 -4.46
C LEU A 71 -7.97 13.91 -5.32
N ALA A 72 -6.83 14.20 -4.70
CA ALA A 72 -5.58 14.45 -5.43
C ALA A 72 -5.19 13.26 -6.31
N SER A 73 -5.46 12.03 -5.84
CA SER A 73 -5.11 10.81 -6.56
C SER A 73 -5.90 10.58 -7.83
N LEU A 74 -7.08 11.17 -7.99
CA LEU A 74 -7.95 10.90 -9.15
C LEU A 74 -7.28 11.22 -10.49
N LYS A 75 -6.37 12.21 -10.52
CA LYS A 75 -5.59 12.55 -11.71
C LYS A 75 -4.72 11.40 -12.21
N ASP A 76 -4.23 10.57 -11.29
CA ASP A 76 -3.32 9.46 -11.58
C ASP A 76 -4.05 8.10 -11.58
N SER A 77 -4.99 7.90 -10.66
CA SER A 77 -5.73 6.65 -10.51
C SER A 77 -6.76 6.43 -11.62
N THR A 78 -7.39 7.49 -12.14
CA THR A 78 -8.37 7.36 -13.23
C THR A 78 -7.71 6.85 -14.52
N PRO A 79 -6.57 7.43 -15.00
CA PRO A 79 -5.83 6.85 -16.12
C PRO A 79 -5.29 5.44 -15.85
N PHE A 80 -4.86 5.15 -14.62
CA PHE A 80 -4.43 3.79 -14.24
C PHE A 80 -5.56 2.78 -14.44
N VAL A 81 -6.75 3.04 -13.91
CA VAL A 81 -7.92 2.16 -14.09
C VAL A 81 -8.27 2.01 -15.57
N ALA A 82 -8.29 3.13 -16.31
CA ALA A 82 -8.57 3.12 -17.74
C ALA A 82 -7.55 2.33 -18.57
N ARG A 83 -6.32 2.11 -18.06
CA ARG A 83 -5.30 1.29 -18.70
C ARG A 83 -5.51 -0.20 -18.44
N ILE A 84 -5.87 -0.58 -17.22
CA ILE A 84 -6.00 -1.99 -16.82
C ILE A 84 -7.35 -2.63 -17.18
N MET A 85 -8.34 -1.81 -17.55
CA MET A 85 -9.68 -2.26 -17.97
C MET A 85 -9.85 -2.31 -19.50
N ARG A 86 -8.77 -2.11 -20.26
CA ARG A 86 -8.74 -2.31 -21.72
C ARG A 86 -8.44 -3.76 -22.04
#